data_AF-A0A443R9A7-F1
#
_entry.id   AF-A0A443R9A7-F1
#
_cell.length_a   1.000
_cell.length_b   1.000
_cell.length_c   1.000
_cell.angle_alpha   90.00
_cell.angle_beta   90.00
_cell.angle_gamma   90.00
#
_symmetry.space_group_name_H-M   'P 1'
#
loop_
_entity.id
_entity.type
_entity.pdbx_description
1 polymer ?
#
loop_
_entity_poly.entity_id
_entity_poly.type
_entity_poly.pdbx_seq_one_letter_code
_entity_poly.pdbx_strand_id
1 'polypeptide(L)'
;MPKIRVKRVLEASSEDKEFGATNLLSNSNEIKAWKTAACGETQAFVVLQFENFAKINTIEIGNECSAFIEVLVKRSDSDSPHFEHHFL
;
A
#
# COMPACT_ATOMS: atom_id res chain seq x y z
N MET A 1 19.26 3.23 4.74
CA MET A 1 18.27 3.27 5.83
C MET A 1 17.66 1.88 5.99
N PRO A 2 17.28 1.44 7.20
CA PRO A 2 16.64 0.14 7.38
C PRO A 2 15.29 0.10 6.65
N LYS A 3 15.04 -0.95 5.86
CA LYS A 3 13.78 -1.14 5.14
C LYS A 3 12.69 -1.59 6.12
N ILE A 4 11.56 -0.89 6.12
CA ILE A 4 10.36 -1.30 6.86
C ILE A 4 9.75 -2.50 6.12
N ARG A 5 9.53 -3.61 6.84
CA ARG A 5 8.92 -4.81 6.27
C ARG A 5 7.40 -4.76 6.40
N VAL A 6 6.71 -5.00 5.29
CA VAL A 6 5.26 -5.17 5.26
C VAL A 6 4.93 -6.63 5.57
N LYS A 7 4.09 -6.86 6.58
CA LYS A 7 3.66 -8.19 7.03
C LYS A 7 2.61 -8.79 6.12
N ARG A 8 1.58 -8.01 5.77
CA ARG A 8 0.45 -8.46 4.95
C ARG A 8 -0.34 -7.27 4.39
N VAL A 9 -1.12 -7.56 3.36
CA VAL A 9 -2.26 -6.73 2.95
C VAL A 9 -3.40 -6.97 3.93
N LEU A 10 -3.97 -5.89 4.48
CA LEU A 10 -5.18 -5.97 5.30
C LEU A 10 -6.43 -5.86 4.45
N GLU A 11 -6.42 -4.96 3.49
CA GLU A 11 -7.56 -4.62 2.67
C GLU A 11 -7.09 -4.06 1.33
N ALA A 12 -7.83 -4.34 0.27
CA ALA A 12 -7.71 -3.71 -1.02
C ALA A 12 -9.13 -3.40 -1.51
N SER A 13 -9.37 -2.19 -2.01
CA SER A 13 -10.70 -1.79 -2.46
C SER A 13 -11.14 -2.52 -3.74
N SER A 14 -10.16 -2.87 -4.57
CA SER A 14 -10.33 -3.54 -5.85
C SER A 14 -9.00 -4.20 -6.22
N GLU A 15 -9.06 -5.41 -6.78
CA GLU A 15 -7.86 -6.12 -7.20
C GLU A 15 -8.09 -7.05 -8.39
N ASP A 16 -7.15 -7.01 -9.32
CA ASP A 16 -7.11 -7.93 -10.44
C ASP A 16 -6.74 -9.36 -9.97
N LYS A 17 -7.23 -10.36 -10.70
CA LYS A 17 -7.03 -11.78 -10.35
C LYS A 17 -5.57 -12.22 -10.44
N GLU A 18 -4.80 -11.68 -11.38
CA GLU A 18 -3.38 -12.00 -11.60
C GLU A 18 -2.47 -10.92 -10.99
N PHE A 19 -2.93 -9.67 -10.95
CA PHE A 19 -2.21 -8.52 -10.43
C PHE A 19 -2.77 -8.00 -9.09
N GLY A 20 -3.00 -8.91 -8.15
CA GLY A 20 -3.60 -8.59 -6.85
C GLY A 20 -2.69 -7.82 -5.89
N ALA A 21 -3.25 -7.31 -4.79
CA ALA A 21 -2.51 -6.46 -3.84
C ALA A 21 -1.36 -7.19 -3.12
N THR A 22 -1.44 -8.51 -3.02
CA THR A 22 -0.38 -9.35 -2.43
C THR A 22 0.95 -9.29 -3.18
N ASN A 23 0.93 -8.88 -4.46
CA ASN A 23 2.13 -8.63 -5.25
C ASN A 23 3.04 -7.54 -4.63
N LEU A 24 2.45 -6.58 -3.91
CA LEU A 24 3.19 -5.52 -3.22
C LEU A 24 4.06 -6.04 -2.05
N LEU A 25 3.81 -7.27 -1.59
CA LEU A 25 4.61 -7.91 -0.54
C LEU A 25 5.82 -8.65 -1.11
N SER A 26 5.88 -8.85 -2.43
CA SER A 26 6.91 -9.68 -3.05
C SER A 26 8.26 -8.97 -3.00
N ASN A 27 9.26 -9.63 -2.41
CA ASN A 27 10.65 -9.21 -2.46
C ASN A 27 11.39 -9.85 -3.65
N SER A 28 10.67 -10.39 -4.64
CA SER A 28 11.31 -10.97 -5.83
C SER A 28 11.83 -9.87 -6.75
N ASN A 29 12.83 -10.21 -7.56
CA ASN A 29 13.36 -9.31 -8.60
C ASN A 29 12.38 -9.13 -9.78
N GLU A 30 11.18 -9.70 -9.69
CA GLU A 30 10.14 -9.54 -10.69
C GLU A 30 9.32 -8.31 -10.34
N ILE A 31 9.20 -7.36 -11.28
CA ILE A 31 8.34 -6.19 -11.11
C ILE A 31 6.89 -6.69 -11.16
N LYS A 32 6.28 -6.88 -9.99
CA LYS A 32 4.86 -7.20 -9.85
C LYS A 32 4.11 -5.95 -9.41
N ALA A 33 3.17 -5.51 -10.23
CA ALA A 33 2.28 -4.40 -9.90
C ALA A 33 0.99 -4.92 -9.23
N TRP A 34 0.33 -4.03 -8.50
CA TRP A 34 -1.07 -4.16 -8.14
C TRP A 34 -1.92 -3.40 -9.17
N LYS A 35 -3.01 -4.03 -9.63
CA LYS A 35 -3.99 -3.43 -10.53
C LYS A 35 -5.39 -3.60 -9.96
N THR A 36 -6.28 -2.69 -10.31
CA THR A 36 -7.71 -2.76 -9.98
C THR A 36 -8.40 -3.86 -10.79
N ALA A 37 -9.51 -4.39 -10.28
CA ALA A 37 -10.28 -5.45 -10.91
C ALA A 37 -10.91 -5.02 -12.24
N ALA A 38 -11.34 -3.75 -12.33
CA ALA A 38 -11.95 -3.19 -13.52
C ALA A 38 -11.14 -2.01 -14.08
N CYS A 39 -11.26 -1.83 -15.40
CA CYS A 39 -10.73 -0.65 -16.09
C CYS A 39 -11.64 0.56 -15.85
N GLY A 40 -11.05 1.74 -15.69
CA GLY A 40 -11.78 3.00 -15.53
C GLY A 40 -12.20 3.33 -14.09
N GLU A 41 -11.77 2.55 -13.10
CA GLU A 41 -11.89 2.93 -11.69
C GLU A 41 -11.13 4.24 -11.43
N THR A 42 -11.82 5.24 -10.89
CA THR A 42 -11.27 6.59 -10.68
C THR A 42 -10.39 6.69 -9.44
N GLN A 43 -10.61 5.81 -8.47
CA GLN A 43 -9.87 5.74 -7.21
C GLN A 43 -9.85 4.29 -6.71
N ALA A 44 -8.72 3.89 -6.15
CA ALA A 44 -8.57 2.63 -5.43
C ALA A 44 -7.60 2.82 -4.25
N PHE A 45 -7.69 1.96 -3.24
CA PHE A 45 -6.78 1.96 -2.11
C PHE A 45 -6.34 0.55 -1.72
N VAL A 46 -5.19 0.48 -1.06
CA VAL A 46 -4.67 -0.72 -0.41
C VAL A 46 -4.18 -0.36 0.98
N VAL A 47 -4.51 -1.17 1.97
CA VAL A 47 -4.07 -1.02 3.36
C VAL A 47 -3.03 -2.09 3.67
N LEU A 48 -1.82 -1.64 4.02
CA LEU A 48 -0.68 -2.50 4.32
C LEU A 48 -0.35 -2.47 5.81
N GLN A 49 -0.17 -3.65 6.42
CA GLN A 49 0.27 -3.75 7.81
C GLN A 49 1.78 -3.99 7.87
N PHE A 50 2.50 -3.18 8.63
CA PHE A 50 3.91 -3.42 8.92
C PHE A 50 4.12 -4.56 9.92
N GLU A 51 5.30 -5.19 9.88
CA GLU A 51 5.67 -6.22 10.87
C GLU A 51 5.75 -5.64 12.28
N ASN A 52 6.33 -4.45 12.42
CA ASN A 52 6.56 -3.76 13.68
C ASN A 52 6.16 -2.29 13.55
N PHE A 53 5.85 -1.66 14.68
CA PHE A 53 5.71 -0.21 14.75
C PHE A 53 7.02 0.46 14.31
N ALA A 54 6.92 1.39 13.37
CA ALA A 54 8.07 2.07 12.79
C ALA A 54 7.72 3.50 12.38
N LYS A 55 8.71 4.40 12.47
CA LYS A 55 8.63 5.72 11.86
C LYS A 55 9.01 5.61 10.39
N ILE A 56 8.17 6.14 9.50
CA ILE A 56 8.45 6.18 8.07
C ILE A 56 9.26 7.44 7.77
N ASN A 57 10.46 7.26 7.21
CA ASN A 57 11.36 8.37 6.86
C ASN A 57 11.39 8.66 5.35
N THR A 58 11.17 7.64 4.53
CA THR A 58 11.25 7.73 3.08
C THR A 58 10.30 6.70 2.50
N ILE A 59 9.61 7.06 1.43
CA ILE A 59 8.65 6.22 0.73
C ILE A 59 9.06 6.16 -0.73
N GLU A 60 9.19 4.95 -1.25
CA GLU A 60 9.45 4.68 -2.67
C GLU A 60 8.23 3.97 -3.24
N ILE A 61 7.58 4.55 -4.26
CA ILE A 61 6.39 3.97 -4.90
C ILE A 61 6.64 3.90 -6.40
N GLY A 62 6.62 2.68 -6.94
CA GLY A 62 6.54 2.46 -8.38
C GLY A 62 5.11 2.72 -8.85
N ASN A 63 4.93 3.77 -9.65
CA ASN A 63 3.62 4.11 -10.20
C ASN A 63 3.30 3.24 -11.43
N GLU A 64 2.11 2.63 -11.45
CA GLU A 64 1.56 1.87 -12.58
C GLU A 64 0.36 2.65 -13.14
N CYS A 65 0.64 3.75 -13.84
CA CYS A 65 -0.36 4.59 -14.52
C CYS A 65 -1.38 5.32 -13.65
N SER A 66 -1.18 5.45 -12.34
CA SER A 66 -2.01 6.32 -11.50
C SER A 66 -1.68 7.80 -11.75
N ALA A 67 -2.69 8.66 -11.83
CA ALA A 67 -2.47 10.11 -11.96
C ALA A 67 -2.00 10.75 -10.66
N PHE A 68 -2.53 10.29 -9.53
CA PHE A 68 -2.20 10.75 -8.18
C PHE A 68 -2.03 9.57 -7.25
N ILE A 69 -1.15 9.71 -6.27
CA ILE A 69 -0.92 8.73 -5.21
C ILE A 69 -0.96 9.47 -3.88
N GLU A 70 -1.74 8.97 -2.95
CA GLU A 70 -1.87 9.47 -1.59
C GLU A 70 -1.40 8.40 -0.60
N VAL A 71 -0.72 8.82 0.46
CA VAL A 71 -0.30 7.93 1.55
C VAL A 71 -0.86 8.44 2.86
N LEU A 72 -1.67 7.60 3.50
CA LEU A 72 -2.18 7.84 4.84
C LEU A 72 -1.64 6.78 5.81
N VAL A 73 -1.51 7.14 7.07
CA VAL A 73 -0.97 6.29 8.14
C VAL A 73 -1.95 6.21 9.31
N LYS A 74 -1.95 5.06 9.97
CA LYS A 74 -2.71 4.83 11.19
C LYS A 74 -1.96 3.83 12.06
N ARG A 75 -2.01 4.00 13.38
CA ARG A 75 -1.55 2.97 14.30
C ARG A 75 -2.65 1.92 14.51
N SER A 76 -2.27 0.64 14.50
CA SER A 76 -3.22 -0.45 14.72
C SER A 76 -3.86 -0.45 16.11
N ASP A 77 -3.23 0.19 17.09
CA ASP A 77 -3.70 0.36 18.47
C ASP A 77 -4.41 1.70 18.70
N SER A 78 -4.64 2.49 17.64
CA SER A 78 -5.42 3.73 17.74
C SER A 78 -6.91 3.42 17.64
N ASP A 79 -7.67 3.95 18.59
CA ASP A 79 -9.15 3.96 18.57
C ASP A 79 -9.73 4.88 17.48
N SER A 80 -8.89 5.73 16.85
CA SER A 80 -9.33 6.57 15.74
C SER A 80 -9.74 5.71 14.55
N PRO A 81 -10.95 5.86 13.98
CA PRO A 81 -11.31 5.17 12.76
C PRO A 81 -10.58 5.75 11.52
N HIS A 82 -9.96 6.93 11.66
CA HIS A 82 -9.39 7.67 10.55
C HIS A 82 -7.91 7.39 10.36
N PHE A 83 -7.49 7.34 9.10
CA PHE A 83 -6.09 7.47 8.73
C PHE A 83 -5.72 8.95 8.63
N GLU A 84 -4.48 9.28 8.98
CA GLU A 84 -3.94 10.64 8.93
C GLU A 84 -2.98 10.75 7.75
N HIS A 85 -2.89 11.93 7.12
CA HIS A 85 -1.93 12.13 6.03
C HIS A 85 -0.49 11.99 6.56
N HIS A 86 0.33 11.21 5.86
CA HIS A 86 1.74 11.09 6.22
C HIS A 86 2.52 12.29 5.67
N PHE A 87 2.85 13.25 6.55
CA PHE A 87 3.73 14.37 6.21
C PHE A 87 5.18 13.95 6.46
N LEU A 88 6.01 13.98 5.41
CA LEU A 88 7.46 13.77 5.50
C LEU A 88 8.17 15.01 6.08
#